data_AF-A0AA92TNI7-F1
#
_entry.id   AF-A0AA92TNI7-F1
#
_cell.length_a   1.000
_cell.length_b   1.000
_cell.length_c   1.000
_cell.angle_alpha   90.00
_cell.angle_beta   90.00
_cell.angle_gamma   90.00
#
_symmetry.space_group_name_H-M   'P 1'
#
loop_
_entity.id
_entity.type
_entity.pdbx_description
1 polymer ?
#
loop_
_entity_poly.entity_id
_entity_poly.type
_entity_poly.pdbx_seq_one_letter_code
_entity_poly.pdbx_strand_id
1 'polypeptide(L)'
;MNKPINILDKDYLKWVKELCKRYRQSQIKAAVKVNTEMLKFYWSLGRDIVALKAETRWGSKFFKNLSRDLKEANPLATCFSPKNLLYMKNFYCMYLP
;
A
#
# COMPACT_ATOMS: atom_id res chain seq x y z
N MET A 1 -50.89 -17.03 1.88
CA MET A 1 -51.00 -15.93 0.90
C MET A 1 -49.60 -15.45 0.56
N ASN A 2 -49.08 -15.81 -0.61
CA ASN A 2 -47.79 -15.30 -1.09
C ASN A 2 -47.97 -13.87 -1.56
N LYS A 3 -47.54 -12.91 -0.75
CA LYS A 3 -47.40 -11.52 -1.20
C LYS A 3 -46.36 -11.48 -2.33
N PRO A 4 -46.65 -10.81 -3.45
CA PRO A 4 -45.65 -10.65 -4.50
C PRO A 4 -44.44 -9.93 -3.91
N ILE A 5 -43.23 -10.44 -4.19
CA ILE A 5 -41.97 -9.83 -3.80
C ILE A 5 -41.89 -8.47 -4.51
N ASN A 6 -42.38 -7.44 -3.84
CA ASN A 6 -42.24 -6.08 -4.32
C ASN A 6 -40.86 -5.60 -3.85
N ILE A 7 -39.95 -5.37 -4.79
CA ILE A 7 -38.57 -4.87 -4.56
C ILE A 7 -38.57 -3.52 -3.79
N LEU A 8 -39.73 -2.88 -3.64
CA LEU A 8 -39.99 -1.69 -2.81
C LEU A 8 -40.30 -1.98 -1.33
N ASP A 9 -40.12 -3.21 -0.84
CA ASP A 9 -40.23 -3.48 0.60
C ASP A 9 -39.21 -2.63 1.38
N LYS A 10 -39.71 -1.85 2.35
CA LYS A 10 -38.88 -0.96 3.19
C LYS A 10 -37.80 -1.74 3.94
N ASP A 11 -38.07 -2.98 4.32
CA ASP A 11 -37.11 -3.82 5.03
C ASP A 11 -35.98 -4.28 4.10
N TYR A 12 -36.30 -4.65 2.86
CA TYR A 12 -35.29 -4.94 1.84
C TYR A 12 -34.42 -3.72 1.54
N LEU A 13 -35.02 -2.54 1.33
CA LEU A 13 -34.27 -1.30 1.08
C LEU A 13 -33.38 -0.90 2.25
N LYS A 14 -33.85 -1.10 3.50
CA LYS A 14 -33.05 -0.89 4.71
C LYS A 14 -31.88 -1.87 4.77
N TRP A 15 -32.10 -3.14 4.46
CA TRP A 15 -31.07 -4.16 4.44
C TRP A 15 -30.00 -3.87 3.37
N VAL A 16 -30.39 -3.46 2.16
CA VAL A 16 -29.46 -3.05 1.10
C VAL A 16 -28.61 -1.85 1.55
N LYS A 17 -29.20 -0.84 2.19
CA LYS A 17 -28.43 0.30 2.74
C LYS A 17 -27.40 -0.15 3.77
N GLU A 18 -27.77 -1.09 4.65
CA GLU A 18 -26.85 -1.63 5.65
C GLU A 18 -25.75 -2.51 5.02
N LEU A 19 -26.06 -3.25 3.96
CA LEU A 19 -25.06 -3.98 3.16
C LEU A 19 -24.03 -3.02 2.55
N CYS A 20 -24.49 -1.95 1.89
CA CYS A 20 -23.61 -0.95 1.30
C CYS A 20 -22.70 -0.30 2.36
N LYS A 21 -23.23 0.00 3.54
CA LYS A 21 -22.46 0.54 4.67
C LYS A 21 -21.37 -0.43 5.12
N ARG A 22 -21.73 -1.69 5.38
CA ARG A 22 -20.77 -2.74 5.79
C ARG A 22 -19.70 -2.98 4.72
N TYR A 23 -20.09 -3.01 3.45
CA TYR A 23 -19.16 -3.15 2.34
C TYR A 23 -18.15 -2.01 2.31
N ARG A 24 -18.60 -0.76 2.41
CA ARG A 24 -17.71 0.41 2.44
C ARG A 24 -16.76 0.37 3.65
N GLN A 25 -17.26 -0.03 4.82
CA GLN A 25 -16.41 -0.21 6.01
C GLN A 25 -15.34 -1.28 5.80
N SER A 26 -15.68 -2.40 5.16
CA SER A 26 -14.73 -3.45 4.82
C SER A 26 -13.66 -2.96 3.84
N GLN A 27 -14.04 -2.17 2.82
CA GLN A 27 -13.08 -1.56 1.89
C GLN A 27 -12.11 -0.62 2.60
N ILE A 28 -12.59 0.22 3.52
CA ILE A 28 -11.73 1.11 4.31
C ILE A 28 -10.74 0.31 5.14
N LYS A 29 -11.20 -0.74 5.84
CA LYS A 29 -10.32 -1.62 6.63
C LYS A 29 -9.24 -2.28 5.78
N ALA A 30 -9.62 -2.79 4.60
CA ALA A 30 -8.67 -3.37 3.65
C ALA A 30 -7.63 -2.34 3.20
N ALA A 31 -8.07 -1.13 2.81
CA ALA A 31 -7.17 -0.06 2.39
C ALA A 31 -6.21 0.37 3.51
N VAL A 32 -6.70 0.52 4.74
CA VAL A 32 -5.85 0.85 5.91
C VAL A 32 -4.82 -0.24 6.16
N LYS A 33 -5.20 -1.52 6.09
CA LYS A 33 -4.28 -2.63 6.31
C LYS A 33 -3.21 -2.68 5.23
N VAL A 34 -3.58 -2.55 3.95
CA VAL A 34 -2.63 -2.48 2.83
C VAL A 34 -1.67 -1.31 3.01
N ASN A 35 -2.18 -0.09 3.25
CA ASN A 35 -1.35 1.09 3.43
C ASN A 35 -0.39 0.96 4.63
N THR A 36 -0.85 0.33 5.72
CA THR A 36 -0.02 0.06 6.90
C THR A 36 1.17 -0.84 6.54
N GLU A 37 0.92 -1.94 5.83
CA GLU A 37 2.01 -2.84 5.43
C GLU A 37 2.94 -2.20 4.39
N MET A 38 2.41 -1.37 3.49
CA MET A 38 3.24 -0.59 2.54
C MET A 38 4.18 0.37 3.27
N LEU A 39 3.68 1.11 4.27
CA LEU A 39 4.51 2.04 5.06
C LEU A 39 5.60 1.30 5.86
N LYS A 40 5.27 0.15 6.47
CA LYS A 40 6.26 -0.69 7.15
C LYS A 40 7.34 -1.17 6.19
N PHE A 41 6.96 -1.62 4.99
CA PHE A 41 7.90 -2.05 3.97
C PHE A 41 8.82 -0.89 3.53
N TYR A 42 8.26 0.30 3.27
CA TYR A 42 9.04 1.49 2.91
C TYR A 42 10.06 1.87 3.98
N TRP A 43 9.64 1.86 5.25
CA TRP A 43 10.54 2.14 6.37
C TRP A 43 11.63 1.07 6.49
N SER A 44 11.27 -0.21 6.37
CA SER A 44 12.20 -1.34 6.41
C SER A 44 13.27 -1.25 5.31
N LEU A 45 12.87 -0.95 4.07
CA LEU A 45 13.81 -0.80 2.97
C LEU A 45 14.72 0.41 3.17
N GLY A 46 14.17 1.51 3.71
CA GLY A 46 14.96 2.68 4.10
C GLY A 46 16.05 2.34 5.12
N ARG A 47 15.71 1.56 6.15
CA ARG A 47 16.65 1.04 7.15
C ARG A 47 17.76 0.25 6.48
N ASP A 48 17.42 -0.67 5.59
CA ASP A 48 18.39 -1.56 4.95
C ASP A 48 19.37 -0.76 4.07
N ILE A 49 18.88 0.24 3.32
CA ILE A 49 19.71 1.15 2.52
C ILE A 49 20.75 1.86 3.39
N VAL A 50 20.33 2.37 4.56
CA VAL A 50 21.23 3.07 5.50
C VAL A 50 22.21 2.11 6.16
N ALA A 51 21.72 1.00 6.71
CA ALA A 51 22.53 0.02 7.43
C ALA A 51 23.62 -0.61 6.55
N LEU A 52 23.32 -0.85 5.27
CA LEU A 52 24.26 -1.42 4.31
C LEU A 52 25.23 -0.38 3.74
N LYS A 53 25.11 0.90 4.10
CA LYS A 53 25.82 2.03 3.48
C LYS A 53 25.76 1.93 1.95
N ALA A 54 24.56 1.69 1.44
CA ALA A 54 24.34 1.18 0.10
C ALA A 54 24.96 2.05 -1.02
N GLU A 55 24.86 3.37 -0.89
CA GLU A 55 25.42 4.31 -1.87
C GLU A 55 26.95 4.30 -1.88
N THR A 56 27.60 4.10 -0.73
CA THR A 56 29.06 3.93 -0.66
C THR A 56 29.47 2.58 -1.22
N ARG A 57 28.70 1.53 -0.94
CA ARG A 57 29.01 0.15 -1.34
C ARG A 57 28.81 -0.11 -2.84
N TRP A 58 27.77 0.47 -3.44
CA TRP A 58 27.38 0.20 -4.84
C TRP A 58 27.44 1.43 -5.76
N GLY A 59 27.85 2.58 -5.22
CA GLY A 59 28.14 3.80 -5.97
C GLY A 59 26.91 4.64 -6.33
N SER A 60 27.17 5.73 -7.06
CA SER A 60 26.19 6.79 -7.37
C SER A 60 24.99 6.32 -8.22
N LYS A 61 25.10 5.17 -8.90
CA LYS A 61 24.01 4.57 -9.69
C LYS A 61 23.12 3.62 -8.89
N PHE A 62 23.38 3.43 -7.60
CA PHE A 62 22.67 2.47 -6.74
C PHE A 62 21.14 2.55 -6.89
N PHE A 63 20.53 3.72 -6.66
CA PHE A 63 19.07 3.89 -6.75
C PHE A 63 18.51 3.60 -8.14
N LYS A 64 19.27 3.90 -9.20
CA LYS A 64 18.86 3.62 -10.58
C LYS A 64 18.85 2.12 -10.85
N ASN A 65 19.90 1.42 -10.43
CA ASN A 65 20.03 -0.02 -10.59
C ASN A 65 18.98 -0.76 -9.76
N LEU A 66 18.84 -0.43 -8.47
CA LEU A 66 17.85 -1.04 -7.59
C LEU A 66 16.41 -0.81 -8.11
N SER A 67 16.12 0.38 -8.64
CA SER A 67 14.82 0.66 -9.25
C SER A 67 14.53 -0.25 -10.44
N ARG A 68 15.50 -0.44 -11.34
CA ARG A 68 15.36 -1.34 -12.49
C ARG A 68 15.13 -2.77 -12.00
N ASP A 69 16.01 -3.27 -11.15
CA ASP A 69 16.00 -4.66 -10.72
C ASP A 69 14.69 -5.00 -9.96
N LEU A 70 14.20 -4.08 -9.12
CA LEU A 70 12.91 -4.25 -8.42
C LEU A 70 11.70 -4.18 -9.35
N LYS A 71 11.73 -3.33 -10.39
CA LYS A 71 10.65 -3.24 -11.39
C LYS A 71 10.62 -4.47 -12.30
N GLU A 72 11.78 -4.99 -12.68
CA GLU A 72 11.89 -6.23 -13.46
C GLU A 72 11.37 -7.43 -12.65
N ALA A 73 11.75 -7.53 -11.37
CA ALA A 73 11.25 -8.57 -10.48
C ALA A 73 9.76 -8.41 -10.12
N ASN A 74 9.23 -7.20 -10.18
CA ASN A 74 7.84 -6.90 -9.79
C ASN A 74 7.15 -5.98 -10.82
N PRO A 75 6.79 -6.48 -12.02
CA PRO A 75 6.30 -5.64 -13.12
C PRO A 75 5.01 -4.87 -12.81
N LEU A 76 4.18 -5.38 -11.90
CA LEU A 76 2.93 -4.73 -11.48
C LEU A 76 3.13 -3.66 -10.39
N ALA A 77 4.31 -3.60 -9.77
CA ALA A 77 4.59 -2.65 -8.70
C ALA A 77 4.94 -1.27 -9.26
N THR A 78 4.16 -0.26 -8.88
CA THR A 78 4.36 1.12 -9.34
C THR A 78 5.22 1.96 -8.39
N CYS A 79 5.59 1.42 -7.22
CA CYS A 79 6.24 2.17 -6.15
C CYS A 79 7.78 2.22 -6.23
N PHE A 80 8.42 1.49 -7.14
CA PHE A 80 9.89 1.36 -7.20
C PHE A 80 10.59 2.32 -8.15
N SER A 81 10.22 3.61 -8.17
CA SER A 81 11.02 4.63 -8.87
C SER A 81 12.31 4.95 -8.09
N PRO A 82 13.40 5.42 -8.73
CA PRO A 82 14.61 5.81 -8.00
C PRO A 82 14.34 6.87 -6.93
N LYS A 83 13.42 7.80 -7.23
CA LYS A 83 12.97 8.85 -6.30
C LYS A 83 12.24 8.27 -5.09
N ASN A 84 11.35 7.31 -5.31
CA ASN A 84 10.64 6.65 -4.20
C ASN A 84 11.60 5.87 -3.31
N LEU A 85 12.60 5.18 -3.87
CA LEU A 85 13.62 4.49 -3.08
C LEU A 85 14.44 5.46 -2.23
N LEU A 86 14.80 6.64 -2.78
CA LEU A 86 15.41 7.71 -2.00
C LEU A 86 14.47 8.21 -0.89
N TYR A 87 13.18 8.34 -1.17
CA TYR A 87 12.19 8.71 -0.15
C TYR A 87 12.04 7.65 0.94
N MET A 88 12.16 6.37 0.63
CA MET A 88 12.16 5.29 1.63
C MET A 88 13.37 5.42 2.56
N LYS A 89 14.57 5.67 2.01
CA LYS A 89 15.76 6.01 2.81
C LYS A 89 15.51 7.23 3.69
N ASN A 90 15.02 8.33 3.11
CA ASN A 90 14.78 9.57 3.86
C ASN A 90 13.71 9.39 4.93
N PHE A 91 12.68 8.59 4.66
CA PHE A 91 11.65 8.26 5.63
C PHE A 91 12.26 7.55 6.84
N TYR A 92 13.10 6.54 6.64
CA TYR A 92 13.84 5.94 7.74
C TYR A 92 14.71 6.95 8.48
N CYS A 93 15.48 7.77 7.76
CA CYS A 93 16.37 8.77 8.36
C CYS A 93 15.64 9.83 9.19
N MET A 94 14.42 10.21 8.81
CA MET A 94 13.62 11.23 9.50
C MET A 94 13.22 10.79 10.92
N TYR A 95 13.09 9.48 11.14
CA TYR A 95 12.69 8.90 12.43
C TYR A 95 13.81 8.06 13.06
N LEU A 96 15.07 8.29 12.63
CA LEU A 96 16.23 7.77 13.35
C LEU A 96 16.25 8.39 14.75
N PRO A 97 16.40 7.58 15.82
CA PRO A 97 16.61 8.10 17.18
C PRO A 97 17.96 8.81 17.33
#